data_AF-A0A381MZT9-F1
#
_entry.id   AF-A0A381MZT9-F1
#
_cell.length_a   1.000
_cell.length_b   1.000
_cell.length_c   1.000
_cell.angle_alpha   90.00
_cell.angle_beta   90.00
_cell.angle_gamma   90.00
#
_symmetry.space_group_name_H-M   'P 1'
#
loop_
_entity.id
_entity.type
_entity.pdbx_description
1 polymer ?
#
loop_
_entity_poly.entity_id
_entity_poly.type
_entity_poly.pdbx_seq_one_letter_code
_entity_poly.pdbx_strand_id
1 'polypeptide(L)' 'MEAPGLRRTTVAGVRAPETIVCVDCGGTCHLLAHPETEFQPGDPVAYRCADCVDRWDIVMPDEDDDGRGDTP' A
#
# COMPACT_ATOMS: atom_id res chain seq x y z
N MET A 1 13.01 -33.36 -13.58
CA MET A 1 12.31 -32.94 -12.35
C MET A 1 13.13 -31.83 -11.73
N GLU A 2 12.99 -30.62 -12.23
CA GLU A 2 13.74 -29.46 -11.75
C GLU A 2 12.80 -28.64 -10.88
N ALA A 3 13.13 -28.51 -9.60
CA ALA A 3 12.37 -27.70 -8.66
C ALA A 3 12.62 -26.21 -8.98
N PRO A 4 11.59 -25.39 -9.24
CA PRO A 4 11.80 -23.95 -9.38
C PRO A 4 12.25 -23.38 -8.04
N GLY A 5 13.48 -22.86 -8.02
CA GLY A 5 14.08 -22.26 -6.84
C GLY A 5 13.19 -21.14 -6.29
N LEU A 6 12.80 -21.30 -5.02
CA LEU A 6 12.15 -20.27 -4.22
C LEU A 6 13.15 -19.14 -4.01
N ARG A 7 13.16 -18.18 -4.94
CA ARG A 7 13.88 -16.92 -4.78
C ARG A 7 13.28 -16.21 -3.57
N ARG A 8 14.04 -16.21 -2.48
CA ARG A 8 13.68 -15.54 -1.23
C ARG A 8 14.08 -14.08 -1.38
N THR A 9 13.22 -13.31 -2.04
CA THR A 9 13.35 -11.85 -2.16
C THR A 9 13.11 -11.25 -0.79
N THR A 10 14.15 -10.73 -0.15
CA THR A 10 13.99 -9.87 1.02
C THR A 10 13.56 -8.50 0.51
N VAL A 11 12.29 -8.16 0.70
CA VAL A 11 11.75 -6.85 0.31
C VAL A 11 12.09 -5.84 1.41
N ALA A 12 12.64 -4.68 1.04
CA ALA A 12 12.93 -3.62 1.99
C ALA A 12 11.62 -2.97 2.49
N GLY A 13 11.62 -2.48 3.74
CA GLY A 13 10.44 -1.83 4.32
C GLY A 13 10.07 -0.55 3.57
N VAL A 14 8.79 -0.36 3.30
CA VAL A 14 8.23 0.81 2.61
C VAL A 14 7.49 1.71 3.59
N ARG A 15 7.65 3.04 3.43
CA ARG A 15 6.90 4.03 4.22
C ARG A 15 5.63 4.42 3.50
N ALA A 16 4.50 4.21 4.17
CA ALA A 16 3.23 4.70 3.68
C ALA A 16 3.14 6.24 3.85
N PRO A 17 2.52 6.96 2.92
CA PRO A 17 2.28 8.39 3.07
C PRO A 17 1.32 8.66 4.23
N GLU A 18 1.48 9.78 4.92
CA GLU A 18 0.58 10.15 6.03
C GLU A 18 -0.84 10.52 5.55
N THR A 19 -0.95 10.94 4.29
CA THR A 19 -2.21 11.36 3.67
C THR A 19 -2.35 10.90 2.23
N ILE A 20 -3.59 10.66 1.80
CA ILE A 20 -3.97 10.37 0.41
C ILE A 20 -5.23 11.17 0.03
N VAL A 21 -5.54 11.23 -1.26
CA VAL A 21 -6.80 11.79 -1.76
C VAL A 21 -7.90 10.74 -1.68
N CYS A 22 -9.06 11.09 -1.14
CA CYS A 22 -10.24 10.23 -1.12
C CYS A 22 -10.76 10.04 -2.56
N VAL A 23 -10.93 8.78 -2.99
CA VAL A 23 -11.44 8.49 -4.34
C VAL A 23 -12.93 8.83 -4.49
N ASP A 24 -13.71 8.77 -3.40
CA ASP A 24 -15.15 9.02 -3.47
C ASP A 24 -15.52 10.51 -3.41
N CYS A 25 -14.81 11.32 -2.61
CA CYS A 25 -15.17 12.73 -2.39
C CYS A 25 -14.08 13.74 -2.76
N GLY A 26 -12.86 13.28 -3.08
CA GLY A 26 -11.70 14.14 -3.34
C GLY A 26 -11.12 14.83 -2.09
N GLY A 27 -11.68 14.58 -0.91
CA GLY A 27 -11.19 15.11 0.37
C GLY A 27 -9.88 14.47 0.84
N THR A 28 -9.37 14.89 2.00
CA THR A 28 -8.11 14.36 2.54
C THR A 28 -8.37 13.15 3.42
N CYS A 29 -7.71 12.04 3.12
CA CYS A 29 -7.67 10.86 3.98
C CYS A 29 -6.39 10.85 4.81
N HIS A 30 -6.52 10.47 6.07
CA HIS A 30 -5.41 10.36 7.01
C HIS A 30 -5.12 8.91 7.33
N LEU A 31 -3.83 8.57 7.40
CA LEU A 31 -3.36 7.25 7.81
C LEU A 31 -3.91 6.88 9.19
N LEU A 32 -4.56 5.73 9.28
CA LEU A 32 -4.98 5.14 10.54
C LEU A 32 -3.83 4.32 11.11
N ALA A 33 -3.64 4.44 12.43
CA ALA A 33 -2.67 3.72 13.27
C ALA A 33 -1.53 3.00 12.51
N HIS A 34 -0.40 3.69 12.37
CA HIS A 34 0.82 3.11 11.82
C HIS A 34 1.44 2.12 12.82
N PRO A 35 1.83 0.90 12.40
CA PRO A 35 2.65 0.03 13.23
C PRO A 35 3.99 0.71 13.55
N GLU A 36 4.62 0.37 14.68
CA GLU A 36 5.94 0.89 15.07
C GLU A 36 7.08 0.41 14.13
N THR A 37 6.76 -0.53 13.25
CA THR A 37 7.64 -1.15 12.26
C THR A 37 7.26 -0.69 10.85
N GLU A 38 8.25 -0.65 9.95
CA GLU A 38 8.07 -0.38 8.53
C GLU A 38 7.12 -1.39 7.88
N PHE A 39 6.29 -0.95 6.92
CA PHE A 39 5.41 -1.87 6.19
C PHE A 39 6.22 -2.71 5.21
N GLN A 40 5.74 -3.91 4.91
CA GLN A 40 6.23 -4.71 3.80
C GLN A 40 5.34 -4.51 2.57
N PRO A 41 5.87 -4.67 1.36
CA PRO A 41 5.03 -4.78 0.19
C PRO A 41 4.00 -5.89 0.29
N GLY A 42 2.79 -5.61 -0.17
CA GLY A 42 1.61 -6.44 0.05
C GLY A 42 0.85 -6.14 1.34
N ASP A 43 1.42 -5.40 2.30
CA ASP A 43 0.71 -5.06 3.54
C ASP A 43 -0.44 -4.07 3.25
N PRO A 44 -1.63 -4.30 3.81
CA PRO A 44 -2.73 -3.34 3.72
C PRO A 44 -2.54 -2.21 4.73
N VAL A 45 -2.67 -0.98 4.24
CA VAL A 45 -2.58 0.25 5.02
C VAL A 45 -3.92 0.98 5.01
N ALA A 46 -4.46 1.22 6.20
CA ALA A 46 -5.79 1.80 6.34
C ALA A 46 -5.73 3.34 6.42
N TYR A 47 -6.62 4.01 5.71
CA TYR A 47 -6.82 5.46 5.74
C TYR A 47 -8.27 5.79 6.02
N ARG A 48 -8.55 6.95 6.64
CA ARG A 48 -9.90 7.47 6.85
C ARG A 48 -10.03 8.89 6.33
N CYS A 49 -11.06 9.14 5.53
CA CYS A 49 -11.39 10.47 5.04
C CYS A 49 -11.89 11.37 6.19
N ALA A 50 -11.39 12.61 6.26
CA ALA A 50 -11.90 13.61 7.20
C ALA A 50 -13.31 14.10 6.84
N ASP A 51 -13.69 14.06 5.56
CA ASP A 51 -14.92 14.64 5.03
C ASP A 51 -16.07 13.62 4.94
N CYS A 52 -15.87 12.51 4.21
CA CYS A 52 -16.93 11.49 4.03
C CYS A 52 -16.90 10.39 5.08
N VAL A 53 -15.84 10.33 5.91
CA VAL A 53 -15.68 9.35 7.00
C VAL A 53 -15.51 7.90 6.52
N ASP A 54 -15.45 7.69 5.20
CA ASP A 54 -15.13 6.39 4.60
C ASP A 54 -13.69 5.96 4.88
N ARG A 55 -13.50 4.64 4.82
CA ARG A 55 -12.22 3.97 5.05
C ARG A 55 -11.72 3.38 3.75
N TRP A 56 -10.41 3.50 3.53
CA TRP A 56 -9.70 2.93 2.40
C TRP A 56 -8.56 2.05 2.90
N ASP A 57 -8.41 0.87 2.31
CA ASP A 57 -7.29 -0.04 2.58
C ASP A 57 -6.44 -0.14 1.32
N ILE A 58 -5.24 0.43 1.36
CA ILE A 58 -4.31 0.51 0.22
C ILE A 58 -3.21 -0.51 0.44
N VAL A 59 -2.96 -1.35 -0.57
CA VAL A 59 -1.88 -2.35 -0.53
C VAL A 59 -0.57 -1.65 -0.84
N MET A 60 0.45 -1.88 -0.01
CA MET A 60 1.78 -1.33 -0.26
C MET A 60 2.40 -1.93 -1.54
N PRO A 61 2.88 -1.11 -2.47
CA PRO A 61 3.48 -1.59 -3.71
C PRO A 61 4.82 -2.27 -3.42
N ASP A 62 5.17 -3.25 -4.27
CA ASP A 62 6.52 -3.79 -4.35
C ASP A 62 7.48 -2.76 -4.95
N GLU A 63 8.78 -2.88 -4.63
CA GLU A 63 9.81 -1.94 -5.12
C GLU A 63 9.92 -1.94 -6.67
N ASP A 64 9.45 -3.01 -7.33
CA ASP A 64 9.40 -3.16 -8.79
C ASP A 64 8.04 -2.74 -9.40
N ASP A 65 7.06 -2.33 -8.59
CA ASP A 65 5.76 -1.87 -9.07
C ASP A 65 5.81 -0.38 -9.46
N ASP A 66 6.31 -0.10 -10.67
CA ASP A 66 6.33 1.24 -11.27
C ASP A 66 4.91 1.78 -11.63
N GLY A 67 3.84 1.17 -11.11
CA GLY A 67 2.45 1.52 -11.44
C GLY A 67 2.07 1.27 -12.91
N ARG A 68 2.89 0.51 -13.66
CA ARG A 68 2.62 0.14 -15.05
C ARG A 68 1.75 -1.12 -15.12
N GLY A 69 0.56 -1.03 -14.52
CA GLY A 69 -0.38 -2.14 -14.44
C GLY A 69 -1.72 -1.81 -15.10
N ASP A 70 -1.75 -1.60 -16.41
CA ASP A 70 -2.92 -1.91 -17.26
C ASP A 70 -2.46 -1.94 -18.73
N THR A 71 -2.12 -3.12 -19.25
CA THR A 71 -2.03 -3.33 -20.71
C THR A 71 -3.31 -4.05 -21.14
N PRO A 72 -4.09 -3.51 -22.10
CA PRO A 72 -5.38 -4.06 -22.54
C PRO A 72 -5.33 -5.49 -23.08
#